data_AF-A0A7S2QBN3-F1
#
_entry.id   AF-A0A7S2QBN3-F1
#
_cell.length_a   1.000
_cell.length_b   1.000
_cell.length_c   1.000
_cell.angle_alpha   90.00
_cell.angle_beta   90.00
_cell.angle_gamma   90.00
#
_symmetry.space_group_name_H-M   'P 1'
#
loop_
_entity.id
_entity.type
_entity.pdbx_description
1 polymer ?
#
loop_
_entity_poly.entity_id
_entity_poly.type
_entity_poly.pdbx_seq_one_letter_code
_entity_poly.pdbx_strand_id
1 'polypeptide(L)'
;MLEEVRARRITLECCPISNQVLGYFPDLAAHPAVGLLRAGIPMTISPDDPGMWHYCDVSYDFAAVVGAWNLTLTELKALARNSLTFSTLRGKQREEAVQAWEADWERWIEAENKQLGTKG
;
A
#
# COMPACT_ATOMS: atom_id res chain seq x y z
N MET A 1 14.44 17.89 -4.41
CA MET A 1 13.33 17.58 -3.45
C MET A 1 13.10 16.08 -3.33
N LEU A 2 12.74 15.36 -4.40
CA LEU A 2 12.50 13.90 -4.34
C LEU A 2 13.72 13.09 -3.89
N GLU A 3 14.92 13.52 -4.27
CA GLU A 3 16.17 12.91 -3.80
C GLU A 3 16.30 12.98 -2.26
N GLU A 4 15.90 14.11 -1.66
CA GLU A 4 15.93 14.29 -0.21
C GLU A 4 14.89 13.41 0.49
N VAL A 5 13.68 13.32 -0.08
CA VAL A 5 12.61 12.43 0.40
C VAL A 5 13.11 10.99 0.44
N ARG A 6 13.76 10.55 -0.65
CA ARG A 6 14.35 9.21 -0.74
C ARG A 6 15.50 9.02 0.26
N ALA A 7 16.44 9.96 0.31
CA ALA A 7 17.63 9.88 1.17
C ALA A 7 17.27 9.84 2.66
N ARG A 8 16.29 10.65 3.08
CA ARG A 8 15.78 10.68 4.46
C ARG A 8 14.74 9.60 4.76
N ARG A 9 14.36 8.80 3.76
CA ARG A 9 13.27 7.81 3.86
C ARG A 9 11.97 8.41 4.40
N ILE A 10 11.59 9.56 3.86
CA ILE A 10 10.30 10.19 4.17
C ILE A 10 9.22 9.45 3.37
N THR A 11 8.23 8.91 4.08
CA THR A 11 7.12 8.18 3.46
C THR A 11 6.08 9.11 2.90
N LEU A 12 5.55 8.76 1.72
CA LEU A 12 4.41 9.42 1.11
C LEU A 12 3.13 8.63 1.41
N GLU A 13 2.09 9.31 1.85
CA GLU A 13 0.76 8.73 2.01
C GLU A 13 -0.04 9.01 0.73
N CYS A 14 -0.47 7.96 0.04
CA CYS A 14 -1.23 8.07 -1.20
C CYS A 14 -2.71 7.74 -0.96
N CYS A 15 -3.60 8.60 -1.43
CA CYS A 15 -5.05 8.48 -1.27
C CYS A 15 -5.74 8.31 -2.63
N PRO A 16 -5.59 7.15 -3.30
CA PRO A 16 -5.87 7.00 -4.72
C PRO A 16 -7.34 7.29 -5.08
N ILE A 17 -8.31 6.78 -4.32
CA ILE A 17 -9.73 7.04 -4.63
C ILE A 17 -10.06 8.53 -4.44
N SER A 18 -9.62 9.14 -3.34
CA SER A 18 -9.78 10.60 -3.11
C SER A 18 -9.18 11.41 -4.25
N ASN A 19 -7.96 11.08 -4.70
CA ASN A 19 -7.28 11.79 -5.80
C ASN A 19 -8.03 11.66 -7.14
N GLN A 20 -8.62 10.50 -7.42
CA GLN A 20 -9.44 10.31 -8.62
C GLN A 20 -10.78 11.04 -8.52
N VAL A 21 -11.49 10.96 -7.38
CA VAL A 21 -12.78 11.64 -7.21
C VAL A 21 -12.63 13.17 -7.28
N LEU A 22 -11.53 13.71 -6.74
CA LEU A 22 -11.21 15.15 -6.81
C LEU A 22 -10.67 15.59 -8.19
N GLY A 23 -10.47 14.66 -9.12
CA GLY A 23 -10.09 14.98 -10.50
C GLY A 23 -8.65 15.48 -10.67
N TYR A 24 -7.73 15.12 -9.77
CA TYR A 24 -6.32 15.51 -9.91
C TYR A 24 -5.63 14.83 -11.09
N PHE A 25 -6.14 13.67 -11.51
CA PHE A 25 -5.64 12.89 -12.63
C PHE A 25 -6.82 12.37 -13.47
N PRO A 26 -6.62 12.15 -14.78
CA PRO A 26 -7.69 11.62 -15.65
C PRO A 26 -8.12 10.19 -15.25
N ASP A 27 -7.17 9.39 -14.77
CA ASP A 27 -7.39 8.05 -14.22
C ASP A 27 -6.25 7.66 -13.27
N LEU A 28 -6.44 6.58 -12.51
CA LEU A 28 -5.42 6.04 -11.61
C LEU A 28 -4.16 5.52 -12.34
N ALA A 29 -4.25 5.11 -13.61
CA ALA A 29 -3.08 4.61 -14.34
C ALA A 29 -2.10 5.75 -14.68
N ALA A 30 -2.59 6.98 -14.84
CA ALA A 30 -1.79 8.19 -14.98
C ALA A 30 -1.22 8.73 -13.65
N HIS A 31 -1.55 8.12 -12.52
CA HIS A 31 -1.12 8.59 -11.20
C HIS A 31 0.40 8.39 -11.00
N PRO A 32 1.15 9.42 -10.55
CA PRO A 32 2.63 9.35 -10.48
C PRO A 32 3.15 8.40 -9.38
N ALA A 33 2.29 8.01 -8.43
CA ALA A 33 2.67 7.21 -7.27
C ALA A 33 3.38 5.90 -7.63
N VAL A 34 2.95 5.19 -8.67
CA VAL A 34 3.60 3.92 -9.08
C VAL A 34 5.05 4.15 -9.52
N GLY A 35 5.32 5.26 -10.21
CA GLY A 35 6.68 5.63 -10.60
C GLY A 35 7.56 5.95 -9.40
N LEU A 36 7.00 6.66 -8.40
CA LEU A 36 7.71 7.00 -7.17
C LEU A 36 8.00 5.75 -6.31
N LEU A 37 7.02 4.85 -6.20
CA LEU A 37 7.16 3.56 -5.53
C LEU A 37 8.31 2.76 -6.15
N ARG A 38 8.31 2.62 -7.50
CA ARG A 38 9.35 1.89 -8.25
C ARG A 38 10.71 2.61 -8.25
N ALA A 39 10.73 3.93 -8.04
CA ALA A 39 11.95 4.70 -7.80
C ALA A 39 12.51 4.54 -6.37
N GLY A 40 11.85 3.74 -5.52
CA GLY A 40 12.30 3.44 -4.16
C GLY A 40 11.92 4.49 -3.13
N ILE A 41 10.94 5.35 -3.42
CA ILE A 41 10.36 6.24 -2.41
C ILE A 41 9.37 5.42 -1.56
N PRO A 42 9.54 5.38 -0.23
CA PRO A 42 8.63 4.64 0.63
C PRO A 42 7.23 5.26 0.59
N MET A 43 6.21 4.40 0.55
CA MET A 43 4.83 4.81 0.34
C MET A 43 3.84 3.91 1.08
N THR A 44 2.70 4.48 1.46
CA THR A 44 1.52 3.80 2.02
C THR A 44 0.27 4.15 1.21
N ILE A 45 -0.77 3.32 1.34
CA ILE A 45 -2.11 3.58 0.82
C ILE A 45 -3.03 3.93 1.99
N SER A 46 -3.84 4.97 1.82
CA SER A 46 -4.81 5.45 2.82
C SER A 46 -6.13 5.82 2.13
N PRO A 47 -7.30 5.63 2.77
CA PRO A 47 -8.60 5.93 2.16
C PRO A 47 -9.00 7.42 2.25
N ASP A 48 -8.25 8.24 3.01
CA ASP A 48 -8.58 9.64 3.30
C ASP A 48 -9.94 9.75 4.03
N ASP A 49 -10.99 10.17 3.33
CA ASP A 49 -12.37 10.30 3.82
C ASP A 49 -13.33 9.25 3.21
N PRO A 50 -13.19 7.93 3.49
CA PRO A 50 -13.98 6.88 2.83
C PRO A 50 -15.49 7.06 2.98
N GLY A 51 -15.94 7.63 4.11
CA GLY A 51 -17.35 7.93 4.35
C GLY A 51 -17.95 8.98 3.42
N MET A 52 -17.12 9.93 2.92
CA MET A 52 -17.53 10.89 1.90
C MET A 52 -17.77 10.21 0.55
N TRP A 53 -17.04 9.12 0.30
CA TRP A 53 -17.05 8.36 -0.96
C TRP A 53 -17.93 7.11 -0.90
N HIS A 54 -18.72 6.95 0.17
CA HIS A 54 -19.66 5.85 0.37
C HIS A 54 -19.04 4.44 0.39
N TYR A 55 -17.78 4.30 0.82
CA TYR A 55 -17.17 2.99 1.12
C TYR A 55 -16.59 2.97 2.54
N CYS A 56 -16.14 1.81 2.99
CA CYS A 56 -15.46 1.63 4.27
C CYS A 56 -14.11 0.94 4.09
N ASP A 57 -13.25 1.05 5.11
CA ASP A 57 -11.91 0.46 5.15
C ASP A 57 -10.99 0.85 3.97
N VAL A 58 -9.79 0.27 3.91
CA VAL A 58 -8.74 0.61 2.93
C VAL A 58 -8.69 -0.39 1.76
N SER A 59 -9.51 -1.45 1.78
CA SER A 59 -9.44 -2.53 0.80
C SER A 59 -9.80 -2.05 -0.60
N TYR A 60 -10.72 -1.08 -0.71
CA TYR A 60 -11.12 -0.46 -1.97
C TYR A 60 -9.95 0.29 -2.62
N ASP A 61 -9.20 1.09 -1.86
CA ASP A 61 -8.01 1.79 -2.37
C ASP A 61 -6.94 0.80 -2.83
N PHE A 62 -6.67 -0.25 -2.04
CA PHE A 62 -5.74 -1.30 -2.44
C PHE A 62 -6.20 -2.01 -3.72
N ALA A 63 -7.46 -2.39 -3.83
CA ALA A 63 -8.00 -3.03 -5.03
C ALA A 63 -7.89 -2.12 -6.27
N ALA A 64 -8.19 -0.83 -6.11
CA ALA A 64 -8.11 0.15 -7.19
C ALA A 64 -6.67 0.28 -7.73
N VAL A 65 -5.68 0.38 -6.85
CA VAL A 65 -4.28 0.55 -7.27
C VAL A 65 -3.63 -0.74 -7.75
N VAL A 66 -4.01 -1.91 -7.23
CA VAL A 66 -3.47 -3.20 -7.71
C VAL A 66 -3.73 -3.36 -9.21
N GLY A 67 -4.96 -3.11 -9.64
CA GLY A 67 -5.33 -3.16 -11.06
C GLY A 67 -4.72 -2.00 -11.86
N ALA A 68 -4.90 -0.77 -11.39
CA ALA A 68 -4.49 0.42 -12.16
C ALA A 68 -2.96 0.55 -12.33
N TRP A 69 -2.17 0.12 -11.34
CA TRP A 69 -0.71 0.24 -11.35
C TRP A 69 0.01 -1.05 -11.73
N ASN A 70 -0.75 -2.14 -11.98
CA ASN A 70 -0.24 -3.48 -12.23
C ASN A 70 0.79 -3.88 -11.16
N LEU A 71 0.36 -3.83 -9.90
CA LEU A 71 1.25 -4.08 -8.77
C LEU A 71 1.62 -5.56 -8.71
N THR A 72 2.91 -5.80 -8.50
CA THR A 72 3.39 -7.12 -8.08
C THR A 72 3.00 -7.39 -6.64
N LEU A 73 2.96 -8.68 -6.26
CA LEU A 73 2.71 -9.08 -4.88
C LEU A 73 3.76 -8.52 -3.91
N THR A 74 5.00 -8.33 -4.38
CA THR A 74 6.07 -7.70 -3.61
C THR A 74 5.81 -6.22 -3.36
N GLU A 75 5.35 -5.47 -4.38
CA GLU A 75 4.97 -4.06 -4.22
C GLU A 75 3.76 -3.91 -3.29
N LEU A 76 2.75 -4.78 -3.44
CA LEU A 76 1.60 -4.83 -2.54
C LEU A 76 2.03 -5.08 -1.08
N LYS A 77 2.90 -6.07 -0.85
CA LYS A 77 3.49 -6.35 0.47
C LYS A 77 4.22 -5.13 1.01
N ALA A 78 5.00 -4.44 0.18
CA ALA A 78 5.77 -3.26 0.59
C ALA A 78 4.85 -2.11 1.04
N LEU A 79 3.78 -1.80 0.29
CA LEU A 79 2.82 -0.76 0.64
C LEU A 79 2.16 -1.02 2.00
N ALA A 80 1.68 -2.26 2.22
CA ALA A 80 1.06 -2.66 3.47
C ALA A 80 2.07 -2.63 4.64
N ARG A 81 3.26 -3.21 4.46
CA ARG A 81 4.32 -3.24 5.48
C ARG A 81 4.81 -1.84 5.86
N ASN A 82 4.88 -0.93 4.89
CA ASN A 82 5.30 0.45 5.12
C ASN A 82 4.36 1.19 6.08
N SER A 83 3.05 0.86 6.07
CA SER A 83 2.09 1.50 6.98
C SER A 83 2.43 1.29 8.45
N LEU A 84 3.00 0.14 8.80
CA LEU A 84 3.50 -0.17 10.14
C LEU A 84 4.91 0.38 10.36
N THR A 85 5.79 0.21 9.37
CA THR A 85 7.20 0.62 9.45
C THR A 85 7.35 2.12 9.67
N PHE A 86 6.50 2.93 9.05
CA PHE A 86 6.51 4.38 9.12
C PHE A 86 5.38 4.96 9.98
N SER A 87 4.65 4.11 10.71
CA SER A 87 3.73 4.55 11.74
C SER A 87 4.44 5.32 12.86
N THR A 88 3.67 5.94 13.72
CA THR A 88 4.16 6.62 14.93
C THR A 88 4.50 5.66 16.09
N LEU A 89 4.36 4.34 15.90
CA LEU A 89 4.79 3.32 16.86
C LEU A 89 6.29 3.39 17.09
N ARG A 90 6.73 3.15 18.34
CA ARG A 90 8.13 3.34 18.75
C ARG A 90 8.78 2.04 19.20
N GLY A 91 10.07 1.90 18.85
CA GLY A 91 10.93 0.80 19.30
C GLY A 91 10.26 -0.57 19.16
N LYS A 92 10.17 -1.27 20.28
CA LYS A 92 9.61 -2.61 20.41
C LYS A 92 8.18 -2.75 19.86
N GLN A 93 7.31 -1.77 20.07
CA GLN A 93 5.91 -1.84 19.61
C GLN A 93 5.82 -1.92 18.08
N ARG A 94 6.67 -1.16 17.39
CA ARG A 94 6.73 -1.19 15.92
C ARG A 94 7.30 -2.52 15.43
N GLU A 95 8.36 -3.01 16.08
CA GLU A 95 8.97 -4.29 15.74
C GLU A 95 7.98 -5.45 15.90
N GLU A 96 7.27 -5.49 17.03
CA GLU A 96 6.22 -6.48 17.31
C GLU A 96 5.08 -6.39 16.30
N ALA A 97 4.62 -5.18 15.96
CA ALA A 97 3.56 -4.99 14.98
C ALA A 97 3.98 -5.47 13.58
N VAL A 98 5.19 -5.12 13.13
CA VAL A 98 5.72 -5.57 11.83
C VAL A 98 5.91 -7.09 11.81
N GLN A 99 6.44 -7.69 12.87
CA GLN A 99 6.63 -9.14 12.96
C GLN A 99 5.31 -9.89 12.96
N ALA A 100 4.33 -9.43 13.74
CA ALA A 100 3.00 -10.03 13.76
C ALA A 100 2.36 -9.97 12.36
N TRP A 101 2.43 -8.81 11.71
CA TRP A 101 1.91 -8.66 10.35
C TRP A 101 2.65 -9.51 9.31
N GLU A 102 3.98 -9.66 9.41
CA GLU A 102 4.74 -10.54 8.52
C GLU A 102 4.35 -12.01 8.68
N ALA A 103 4.13 -12.46 9.93
CA ALA A 103 3.64 -13.80 10.20
C ALA A 103 2.21 -14.01 9.64
N ASP A 104 1.35 -13.00 9.74
CA ASP A 104 -0.01 -13.05 9.17
C ASP A 104 0.03 -13.13 7.64
N TRP A 105 0.93 -12.36 7.02
CA TRP A 105 1.18 -12.39 5.58
C TRP A 105 1.63 -13.78 5.11
N GLU A 106 2.58 -14.41 5.81
CA GLU A 106 3.06 -15.75 5.46
C GLU A 106 1.96 -16.80 5.54
N ARG A 107 1.15 -16.77 6.61
CA ARG A 107 -0.02 -17.66 6.74
C ARG A 107 -1.03 -17.46 5.61
N TRP A 108 -1.25 -16.22 5.17
CA TRP A 108 -2.10 -15.93 4.03
C TRP A 108 -1.51 -16.49 2.72
N ILE A 109 -0.22 -16.29 2.45
CA ILE A 109 0.46 -16.85 1.27
C ILE A 109 0.36 -18.38 1.22
N GLU A 110 0.58 -19.06 2.34
CA GLU A 110 0.45 -20.52 2.43
C GLU A 110 -0.98 -20.98 2.11
N ALA A 111 -1.99 -20.29 2.64
CA ALA A 111 -3.39 -20.59 2.38
C ALA A 111 -3.75 -20.40 0.89
N GLU A 112 -3.32 -19.31 0.26
CA GLU A 112 -3.56 -19.04 -1.16
C GLU A 112 -2.85 -20.06 -2.07
N ASN A 113 -1.59 -20.38 -1.77
CA ASN A 113 -0.84 -21.39 -2.53
C ASN A 113 -1.50 -22.76 -2.45
N LYS A 114 -2.02 -23.14 -1.29
CA LYS A 114 -2.79 -24.39 -1.12
C LYS A 114 -4.06 -24.39 -1.97
N GLN A 115 -4.80 -23.29 -1.98
CA GLN A 115 -6.02 -23.17 -2.80
C GLN A 115 -5.72 -23.27 -4.30
N LEU A 116 -4.66 -22.61 -4.77
CA LEU A 116 -4.22 -22.68 -6.16
C LEU A 116 -3.75 -24.09 -6.55
N GLY A 117 -3.00 -24.76 -5.67
CA GLY A 117 -2.55 -26.14 -5.87
C GLY A 117 -3.67 -27.18 -5.89
N THR A 118 -4.82 -26.91 -5.26
CA THR A 118 -6.00 -27.79 -5.30
C THR A 118 -6.91 -27.60 -6.52
N LYS A 119 -6.67 -26.56 -7.33
CA LYS A 119 -7.47 -26.24 -8.53
C LYS A 119 -6.83 -26.70 -9.84
N GLY A 120 -5.67 -27.36 -9.80
CA GLY A 120 -5.01 -27.99 -10.94
C GLY A 120 -5.17 -29.50 -10.93
#